data_AF-A0A6A3YDY9-F1
#
_entry.id   AF-A0A6A3YDY9-F1
#
_cell.length_a   1.000
_cell.length_b   1.000
_cell.length_c   1.000
_cell.angle_alpha   90.00
_cell.angle_beta   90.00
_cell.angle_gamma   90.00
#
_symmetry.space_group_name_H-M   'P 1'
#
loop_
_entity.id
_entity.type
_entity.pdbx_description
1 polymer ?
#
loop_
_entity_poly.entity_id
_entity_poly.type
_entity_poly.pdbx_seq_one_letter_code
_entity_poly.pdbx_strand_id
1 'polypeptide(L)'
;MFALRRIRRFSTAAPRKAYPTSFISHLRTQKLNVFNIGVAFLTLSLSSQMVTYKQKYEKALAEQTQLDDKVAALEKLVLDLGGSLPDDEALAKAKEAAEQAEAQALRERQEEANALAALTTDEKKGKKSKLI
;
A
#
# COMPACT_ATOMS: atom_id res chain seq x y z
N MET A 1 -76.33 -28.81 -31.03
CA MET A 1 -75.33 -29.13 -29.99
C MET A 1 -74.01 -28.47 -30.34
N PHE A 2 -73.66 -27.35 -29.71
CA PHE A 2 -72.40 -26.64 -29.98
C PHE A 2 -71.30 -27.17 -29.04
N ALA A 3 -70.30 -27.84 -29.61
CA ALA A 3 -69.14 -28.31 -28.87
C ALA A 3 -68.20 -27.12 -28.55
N LEU A 4 -68.21 -26.69 -27.30
CA LEU A 4 -67.25 -25.73 -26.74
C LEU A 4 -65.84 -26.34 -26.77
N ARG A 5 -65.08 -26.03 -27.82
CA ARG A 5 -63.63 -26.32 -27.89
C ARG A 5 -62.93 -25.51 -26.80
N ARG A 6 -62.56 -26.16 -25.70
CA ARG A 6 -61.65 -25.61 -24.67
C ARG A 6 -60.30 -25.30 -25.31
N ILE A 7 -60.05 -24.02 -25.55
CA ILE A 7 -58.74 -23.49 -25.93
C ILE A 7 -57.83 -23.69 -24.70
N ARG A 8 -56.95 -24.69 -24.74
CA ARG A 8 -55.82 -24.79 -23.82
C ARG A 8 -54.90 -23.60 -24.12
N ARG A 9 -54.95 -22.58 -23.28
CA ARG A 9 -53.95 -21.51 -23.27
C ARG A 9 -52.62 -22.12 -22.86
N PHE A 10 -51.74 -22.38 -23.83
CA PHE A 10 -50.34 -22.65 -23.54
C PHE A 10 -49.75 -21.36 -22.95
N SER A 11 -49.50 -21.39 -21.65
CA SER A 11 -48.75 -20.35 -20.95
C SER A 11 -47.35 -20.27 -21.57
N THR A 12 -47.07 -19.19 -22.29
CA THR A 12 -45.74 -18.83 -22.79
C THR A 12 -44.89 -18.13 -21.73
N ALA A 13 -45.19 -18.35 -20.44
CA ALA A 13 -44.37 -17.84 -19.35
C ALA A 13 -43.08 -18.68 -19.24
N ALA A 14 -42.16 -18.46 -20.18
CA ALA A 14 -40.76 -18.75 -19.95
C ALA A 14 -40.34 -18.01 -18.65
N PRO A 15 -39.58 -18.63 -17.74
CA PRO A 15 -39.10 -17.95 -16.55
C PRO A 15 -38.25 -16.77 -16.99
N ARG A 16 -38.82 -15.57 -16.94
CA ARG A 16 -38.09 -14.34 -17.21
C ARG A 16 -37.01 -14.27 -16.15
N LYS A 17 -35.73 -14.29 -16.56
CA LYS A 17 -34.61 -14.01 -15.67
C LYS A 17 -34.90 -12.66 -15.04
N ALA A 18 -35.33 -12.66 -13.78
CA ALA A 18 -35.68 -11.44 -13.08
C ALA A 18 -34.41 -10.59 -12.98
N TYR A 19 -34.47 -9.38 -13.51
CA TYR A 19 -33.38 -8.43 -13.34
C TYR A 19 -33.23 -8.16 -11.84
N PRO A 20 -31.99 -8.11 -11.33
CA PRO A 20 -31.76 -7.88 -9.91
C PRO A 20 -32.38 -6.55 -9.50
N THR A 21 -33.12 -6.56 -8.40
CA THR A 21 -33.80 -5.36 -7.87
C THR A 21 -32.80 -4.35 -7.31
N SER A 22 -31.57 -4.78 -7.01
CA SER A 22 -30.47 -3.92 -6.56
C SER A 22 -29.10 -4.53 -6.90
N PHE A 23 -28.07 -3.67 -7.07
CA PHE A 23 -26.69 -4.09 -7.29
C PHE A 23 -26.18 -5.08 -6.22
N ILE A 24 -26.56 -4.88 -4.96
CA ILE A 24 -26.14 -5.74 -3.84
C ILE A 24 -26.75 -7.15 -3.98
N SER A 25 -28.02 -7.25 -4.38
CA SER A 25 -28.68 -8.55 -4.61
C SER A 25 -28.03 -9.32 -5.78
N HIS A 26 -27.51 -8.59 -6.77
CA HIS A 26 -26.79 -9.16 -7.89
C HIS A 26 -25.42 -9.69 -7.47
N LEU A 27 -24.63 -8.90 -6.74
CA LEU A 27 -23.32 -9.32 -6.24
C LEU A 27 -23.41 -10.50 -5.28
N ARG A 28 -24.46 -10.57 -4.44
CA ARG A 28 -24.69 -11.70 -3.53
C ARG A 28 -24.95 -13.03 -4.24
N THR A 29 -25.59 -12.98 -5.41
CA THR A 29 -25.92 -14.17 -6.21
C THR A 29 -24.85 -14.52 -7.23
N GLN A 30 -23.89 -13.62 -7.46
CA GLN A 30 -22.76 -13.84 -8.35
C GLN A 30 -21.68 -14.66 -7.63
N LYS A 31 -21.31 -15.82 -8.17
CA LYS A 31 -20.15 -16.60 -7.72
C LYS A 31 -18.88 -15.85 -8.11
N LEU A 32 -18.49 -14.85 -7.32
CA LEU A 32 -17.23 -14.14 -7.49
C LEU A 32 -16.09 -15.04 -7.02
N ASN A 33 -15.10 -15.22 -7.87
CA ASN A 33 -13.88 -15.94 -7.51
C ASN A 33 -12.97 -14.97 -6.73
N VAL A 34 -13.33 -14.73 -5.46
CA VAL A 34 -12.69 -13.74 -4.57
C VAL A 34 -11.19 -13.98 -4.43
N PHE A 35 -10.75 -15.24 -4.54
CA PHE A 35 -9.34 -15.60 -4.54
C PHE A 35 -8.59 -15.04 -5.74
N ASN A 36 -9.08 -15.27 -6.96
CA ASN A 36 -8.45 -14.75 -8.17
C ASN A 36 -8.47 -13.21 -8.23
N ILE A 37 -9.56 -12.60 -7.76
CA ILE A 37 -9.68 -11.15 -7.65
C ILE A 37 -8.66 -10.61 -6.63
N GLY A 38 -8.50 -11.28 -5.49
CA GLY A 38 -7.51 -10.92 -4.47
C GLY A 38 -6.06 -11.02 -4.98
N VAL A 39 -5.73 -12.09 -5.70
CA VAL A 39 -4.39 -12.26 -6.31
C VAL A 39 -4.13 -11.18 -7.37
N ALA A 40 -5.13 -10.88 -8.22
CA ALA A 40 -5.01 -9.80 -9.19
C ALA A 40 -4.83 -8.43 -8.52
N PHE A 41 -5.59 -8.14 -7.47
CA PHE A 41 -5.45 -6.88 -6.72
C PHE A 41 -4.10 -6.77 -6.01
N LEU A 42 -3.61 -7.86 -5.41
CA LEU A 42 -2.33 -7.87 -4.73
C LEU A 42 -1.16 -7.66 -5.70
N THR A 43 -1.19 -8.31 -6.87
CA THR A 43 -0.17 -8.14 -7.91
C THR A 43 -0.19 -6.73 -8.54
N LEU A 44 -1.39 -6.17 -8.78
CA LEU A 44 -1.55 -4.76 -9.19
C LEU A 44 -1.05 -3.78 -8.12
N SER A 45 -1.36 -4.04 -6.85
CA SER A 45 -0.88 -3.22 -5.73
C SER A 45 0.66 -3.26 -5.63
N LEU A 46 1.24 -4.45 -5.69
CA LEU A 46 2.70 -4.64 -5.60
C LEU A 46 3.43 -4.00 -6.79
N SER A 47 2.92 -4.18 -8.01
CA SER A 47 3.50 -3.57 -9.21
C SER A 47 3.39 -2.04 -9.17
N SER A 48 2.26 -1.48 -8.72
CA SER A 48 2.11 -0.04 -8.53
C SER A 48 3.12 0.49 -7.52
N GLN A 49 3.31 -0.20 -6.38
CA GLN A 49 4.32 0.19 -5.39
C GLN A 49 5.73 0.15 -6.00
N MET A 50 6.08 -0.90 -6.75
CA MET A 50 7.39 -1.01 -7.39
C MET A 50 7.67 0.12 -8.40
N VAL A 51 6.69 0.49 -9.23
CA VAL A 51 6.84 1.61 -10.17
C VAL A 51 7.06 2.92 -9.42
N THR A 52 6.33 3.13 -8.33
CA THR A 52 6.47 4.34 -7.51
C THR A 52 7.85 4.41 -6.85
N TYR A 53 8.37 3.27 -6.36
CA TYR A 53 9.72 3.21 -5.79
C TYR A 53 10.81 3.48 -6.83
N LYS A 54 10.67 2.91 -8.04
CA LYS A 54 11.61 3.20 -9.14
C LYS A 54 11.65 4.69 -9.48
N GLN A 55 10.49 5.33 -9.62
CA GLN A 55 10.42 6.76 -9.91
C GLN A 55 11.00 7.62 -8.79
N LYS A 56 10.75 7.27 -7.53
CA LYS A 56 11.36 7.98 -6.38
C LYS A 56 12.87 7.80 -6.35
N TYR A 57 13.36 6.60 -6.65
CA TYR A 57 14.78 6.31 -6.70
C TYR A 57 15.48 7.08 -7.83
N GLU A 58 14.91 7.09 -9.03
CA GLU A 58 15.44 7.86 -10.17
C GLU A 58 15.49 9.36 -9.88
N LYS A 59 14.47 9.91 -9.21
CA LYS A 59 14.49 11.30 -8.75
C LYS A 59 15.58 11.57 -7.73
N ALA A 60 15.71 10.69 -6.73
CA ALA A 60 16.75 10.81 -5.71
C ALA A 60 18.16 10.74 -6.30
N LEU A 61 18.38 9.87 -7.31
CA LEU A 61 19.65 9.82 -8.03
C LEU A 61 19.93 11.12 -8.79
N ALA A 62 18.94 11.66 -9.49
CA ALA A 62 19.11 12.92 -10.22
C ALA A 62 19.36 14.11 -9.28
N GLU A 63 18.73 14.13 -8.11
CA GLU A 63 18.99 15.12 -7.06
C GLU A 63 20.39 14.93 -6.46
N GLN A 64 20.83 13.69 -6.25
CA GLN A 64 22.17 13.39 -5.76
C GLN A 64 23.25 13.89 -6.72
N THR A 65 23.12 13.65 -8.03
CA THR A 65 24.12 14.15 -8.99
C THR A 65 24.19 15.67 -9.00
N GLN A 66 23.05 16.36 -8.86
CA GLN A 66 23.03 17.83 -8.75
C GLN A 66 23.65 18.34 -7.45
N LEU A 67 23.50 17.59 -6.35
CA LEU A 67 24.14 17.92 -5.09
C LEU A 67 25.64 17.68 -5.16
N ASP A 68 26.09 16.60 -5.78
CA ASP A 68 27.51 16.30 -5.99
C ASP A 68 28.19 17.40 -6.82
N ASP A 69 27.54 17.86 -7.90
CA ASP A 69 28.04 18.98 -8.71
C ASP A 69 28.16 20.29 -7.89
N LYS A 70 27.18 20.54 -7.01
CA LYS A 70 27.20 21.72 -6.12
C LYS A 70 28.27 21.59 -5.05
N VAL A 71 28.44 20.41 -4.47
CA VAL A 71 29.50 20.13 -3.50
C VAL A 71 30.85 20.32 -4.15
N ALA A 72 31.10 19.77 -5.34
CA ALA A 72 32.34 19.97 -6.07
C ALA A 72 32.63 21.46 -6.39
N ALA A 73 31.59 22.24 -6.69
CA ALA A 73 31.74 23.69 -6.87
C ALA A 73 32.06 24.40 -5.55
N LEU A 74 31.42 24.01 -4.45
CA LEU A 74 31.69 24.55 -3.11
C LEU A 74 33.09 24.18 -2.62
N GLU A 75 33.55 22.96 -2.85
CA GLU A 75 34.91 22.51 -2.51
C GLU A 75 35.96 23.37 -3.22
N LYS A 76 35.77 23.66 -4.51
CA LYS A 76 36.65 24.56 -5.27
C LYS A 76 36.65 25.97 -4.69
N LEU A 77 35.47 26.52 -4.39
CA LEU A 77 35.35 27.86 -3.80
C LEU A 77 35.97 27.93 -2.39
N VAL A 78 35.84 26.88 -1.59
CA VAL A 78 36.46 26.81 -0.25
C VAL A 78 37.98 26.78 -0.37
N LEU A 79 38.53 26.02 -1.31
CA LEU A 79 39.97 26.00 -1.60
C LEU A 79 40.48 27.36 -2.12
N ASP A 80 39.73 28.00 -3.03
CA ASP A 80 40.07 29.32 -3.58
C ASP A 80 40.01 30.43 -2.52
N LEU A 81 39.15 30.30 -1.51
CA LEU A 81 39.02 31.22 -0.38
C LEU A 81 39.99 30.89 0.79
N GLY A 82 40.82 29.86 0.66
CA GLY A 82 41.85 29.48 1.64
C GLY A 82 41.33 28.67 2.84
N GLY A 83 40.14 28.05 2.73
CA GLY A 83 39.61 27.13 3.72
C GLY A 83 40.15 25.70 3.55
N SER A 84 40.33 24.99 4.65
CA SER A 84 40.67 23.55 4.65
C SER A 84 39.40 22.70 4.60
N LEU A 85 39.37 21.71 3.71
CA LEU A 85 38.32 20.70 3.68
C LEU A 85 38.40 19.78 4.91
N PRO A 86 37.29 19.24 5.41
CA PRO A 86 37.31 18.25 6.49
C PRO A 86 38.05 16.99 6.02
N ASP A 87 39.07 16.56 6.76
CA ASP A 87 39.79 15.31 6.48
C ASP A 87 38.85 14.10 6.60
N ASP A 88 39.18 13.02 5.89
CA ASP A 88 38.41 11.76 5.81
C ASP A 88 38.03 11.20 7.20
N GLU A 89 38.83 11.48 8.23
CA GLU A 89 38.57 11.08 9.62
C GLU A 89 37.39 11.84 10.28
N ALA A 90 37.17 13.10 9.91
CA ALA A 90 36.03 13.89 10.38
C ALA A 90 34.73 13.46 9.67
N LEU A 91 34.83 13.10 8.38
CA LEU A 91 33.73 12.53 7.61
C LEU A 91 33.34 11.14 8.11
N ALA A 92 34.30 10.31 8.52
CA ALA A 92 34.02 9.01 9.14
C ALA A 92 33.26 9.17 10.46
N LYS A 93 33.67 10.09 11.34
CA LYS A 93 32.96 10.37 12.60
C LYS A 93 31.55 10.92 12.38
N ALA A 94 31.36 11.76 11.35
CA ALA A 94 30.03 12.27 10.99
C ALA A 94 29.11 11.17 10.44
N LYS A 95 29.65 10.25 9.62
CA LYS A 95 28.92 9.08 9.12
C LYS A 95 28.56 8.11 10.25
N GLU A 96 29.50 7.82 11.16
CA GLU A 96 29.23 6.99 12.34
C GLU A 96 28.16 7.61 13.25
N ALA A 97 28.18 8.93 13.44
CA ALA A 97 27.15 9.62 14.20
C ALA A 97 25.77 9.58 13.50
N ALA A 98 25.74 9.67 12.17
CA ALA A 98 24.52 9.54 11.38
C ALA A 98 23.96 8.11 11.41
N GLU A 99 24.81 7.10 11.26
CA GLU A 99 24.42 5.68 11.36
C GLU A 99 23.90 5.32 12.77
N GLN A 100 24.50 5.89 13.82
CA GLN A 100 23.99 5.74 15.19
C GLN A 100 22.63 6.40 15.39
N ALA A 101 22.40 7.59 14.80
CA ALA A 101 21.10 8.25 14.85
C ALA A 101 20.03 7.49 14.06
N GLU A 102 20.36 6.94 12.89
CA GLU A 102 19.46 6.10 12.11
C GLU A 102 19.13 4.79 12.85
N ALA A 103 20.12 4.16 13.49
CA ALA A 103 19.91 2.96 14.30
C ALA A 103 19.02 3.22 15.52
N GLN A 104 19.13 4.39 16.15
CA GLN A 104 18.23 4.81 17.23
C GLN A 104 16.81 5.05 16.73
N ALA A 105 16.64 5.75 15.62
CA ALA A 105 15.32 5.99 15.02
C ALA A 105 14.61 4.68 14.60
N LEU A 106 15.37 3.68 14.14
CA LEU A 106 14.82 2.35 13.83
C LEU A 106 14.38 1.60 15.07
N ARG A 107 15.11 1.72 16.18
CA ARG A 107 14.73 1.14 17.47
C ARG A 107 13.46 1.79 18.01
N GLU A 108 13.37 3.12 17.98
CA GLU A 108 12.17 3.85 18.40
C GLU A 108 10.93 3.42 17.59
N ARG A 109 11.05 3.29 16.26
CA ARG A 109 9.95 2.78 15.43
C ARG A 109 9.55 1.35 15.77
N GLN A 110 10.49 0.49 16.14
CA GLN A 110 10.19 -0.89 16.55
C GLN A 110 9.52 -0.93 17.91
N GLU A 111 9.95 -0.10 18.85
CA GLU A 111 9.33 0.04 20.17
C GLU A 111 7.91 0.59 20.06
N GLU A 112 7.67 1.59 19.20
CA GLU A 112 6.33 2.10 18.89
C GLU A 112 5.45 1.03 18.24
N ALA A 113 5.97 0.27 17.26
CA ALA A 113 5.23 -0.81 16.63
C ALA A 113 4.87 -1.92 17.63
N ASN A 114 5.79 -2.26 18.54
CA ASN A 114 5.55 -3.22 19.61
C ASN A 114 4.55 -2.70 20.64
N ALA A 115 4.58 -1.41 20.99
CA ALA A 115 3.60 -0.78 21.88
C ALA A 115 2.20 -0.76 21.25
N LEU A 116 2.08 -0.43 19.96
CA LEU A 116 0.82 -0.49 19.22
C LEU A 116 0.31 -1.92 19.10
N ALA A 117 1.19 -2.90 18.88
CA ALA A 117 0.83 -4.31 18.88
C ALA A 117 0.30 -4.77 20.25
N ALA A 118 0.92 -4.35 21.35
CA ALA A 118 0.46 -4.67 22.70
C ALA A 118 -0.95 -4.10 22.98
N LEU A 119 -1.19 -2.83 22.66
CA LEU A 119 -2.48 -2.15 22.83
C LEU A 119 -3.62 -2.80 22.02
N THR A 120 -3.33 -3.34 20.84
CA THR A 120 -4.36 -3.98 19.99
C THR A 120 -4.72 -5.41 20.41
N THR A 121 -3.91 -6.07 21.23
CA THR A 121 -4.17 -7.44 21.70
C THR A 121 -5.11 -7.52 22.91
N ASP A 122 -5.10 -6.50 23.79
CA ASP A 122 -5.95 -6.49 24.99
C ASP A 122 -7.43 -6.19 24.67
N GLU A 123 -7.72 -5.39 23.64
CA GLU A 123 -9.09 -5.08 23.19
C GLU A 123 -9.88 -6.33 22.73
N LYS A 124 -9.20 -7.39 22.27
CA LYS A 124 -9.85 -8.63 21.78
C LYS A 124 -10.23 -9.61 22.89
N LYS A 125 -9.63 -9.52 24.09
CA LYS A 125 -9.96 -10.41 25.22
C LYS A 125 -11.17 -9.94 26.03
N GLY A 126 -11.49 -8.64 26.02
CA GLY A 126 -12.58 -8.07 26.84
C GLY A 126 -14.01 -8.21 26.30
N LYS A 127 -14.20 -8.40 24.98
CA LYS A 127 -15.53 -8.36 24.34
C LYS A 127 -16.26 -9.72 24.23
N LYS A 128 -15.67 -10.82 24.73
CA LYS A 128 -16.30 -12.17 24.70
C LYS A 128 -17.10 -12.53 25.96
N SER A 129 -17.14 -11.70 27.00
CA SER A 129 -17.76 -12.04 28.30
C SER A 129 -19.07 -11.30 28.62
N LYS A 130 -19.69 -10.61 27.66
CA LYS A 130 -21.02 -9.98 27.84
C LYS A 130 -21.96 -10.34 26.69
N LEU A 131 -22.43 -11.58 26.70
CA LEU A 131 -23.64 -12.02 26.02
C LEU A 131 -24.16 -13.25 26.80
N ILE A 132 -24.88 -12.96 27.88
CA ILE A 132 -25.94 -13.82 28.44
C ILE A 132 -27.24 -13.12 28.05
#